data_AF-A0A1G1GF37-F1
#
_entry.id   AF-A0A1G1GF37-F1
#
_cell.length_a   1.000
_cell.length_b   1.000
_cell.length_c   1.000
_cell.angle_alpha   90.00
_cell.angle_beta   90.00
_cell.angle_gamma   90.00
#
_symmetry.space_group_name_H-M   'P 1'
#
loop_
_entity.id
_entity.type
_entity.pdbx_description
1 polymer ?
#
loop_
_entity_poly.entity_id
_entity_poly.type
_entity_poly.pdbx_seq_one_letter_code
_entity_poly.pdbx_strand_id
1 'polypeptide(L)'
;MSDMGIKGIGNNIQAIFDSKEITKKNDAENSFSEMLKGSIDKVNTLQKESDQAVQDLLSGKDQNLHQVMIAVEKANLSFQLMMQVKNKVVGAYEEMMRTQV
;
A
#
# COMPACT_ATOMS: atom_id res chain seq x y z
N MET A 1 27.40 4.73 63.41
CA MET A 1 26.57 3.69 62.75
C MET A 1 25.25 4.35 62.42
N SER A 2 24.96 4.57 61.13
CA SER A 2 23.66 4.94 60.51
C SER A 2 23.93 5.79 59.27
N ASP A 3 24.33 5.19 58.14
CA ASP A 3 23.99 5.74 56.81
C ASP A 3 24.26 4.75 55.65
N MET A 4 23.54 3.63 55.60
CA MET A 4 23.57 2.78 54.40
C MET A 4 22.17 2.21 54.16
N GLY A 5 21.40 2.79 53.24
CA GLY A 5 20.09 2.24 52.92
C GLY A 5 19.26 2.87 51.80
N ILE A 6 19.60 4.06 51.26
CA ILE A 6 18.72 4.73 50.26
C ILE A 6 19.50 5.23 49.05
N LYS A 7 20.32 4.37 48.43
CA LYS A 7 20.95 4.67 47.12
C LYS A 7 20.65 3.65 46.00
N GLY A 8 19.77 2.68 46.25
CA GLY A 8 19.44 1.61 45.27
C GLY A 8 18.09 1.78 44.56
N ILE A 9 17.20 2.65 45.04
CA ILE A 9 15.80 2.72 44.57
C ILE A 9 15.55 3.82 43.53
N GLY A 10 16.46 4.80 43.38
CA GLY A 10 16.32 5.87 42.39
C GLY A 10 16.70 5.46 40.96
N ASN A 11 17.55 4.45 40.79
CA ASN A 11 18.12 4.11 39.48
C ASN A 11 17.26 3.14 38.64
N ASN A 12 16.22 2.56 39.24
CA ASN A 12 15.30 1.64 38.57
C ASN A 12 13.95 2.28 38.23
N ILE A 13 13.68 3.50 38.69
CA ILE A 13 12.49 4.25 38.30
C ILE A 13 12.74 4.98 36.96
N GLN A 14 13.96 5.44 36.71
CA GLN A 14 14.34 6.02 35.42
C GLN A 14 14.25 5.01 34.25
N ALA A 15 14.54 3.73 34.50
CA ALA A 15 14.46 2.65 33.51
C ALA A 15 13.01 2.24 33.15
N ILE A 16 12.03 2.59 33.98
CA ILE A 16 10.60 2.33 33.71
C ILE A 16 10.01 3.46 32.86
N PHE A 17 10.48 4.70 33.04
CA PHE A 17 10.09 5.86 32.23
C PHE A 17 10.78 5.95 30.87
N ASP A 18 11.89 5.23 30.68
CA ASP A 18 12.60 5.10 29.40
C ASP A 18 12.11 3.89 28.58
N SER A 19 10.96 3.31 28.96
CA SER A 19 10.21 2.40 28.10
C SER A 19 9.58 3.20 26.96
N LYS A 20 10.47 3.57 26.01
CA LYS A 20 10.22 3.85 24.61
C LYS A 20 8.74 3.72 24.31
N GLU A 21 8.07 4.86 24.40
CA GLU A 21 6.66 4.99 24.16
C GLU A 21 6.28 4.20 22.92
N ILE A 22 5.09 3.62 23.03
CA ILE A 22 4.37 2.85 22.04
C ILE A 22 4.07 3.78 20.85
N THR A 23 5.09 4.12 20.05
CA THR A 23 4.97 4.91 18.82
C THR A 23 5.01 4.00 17.60
N LYS A 24 4.36 2.84 17.66
CA LYS A 24 3.89 2.14 16.45
C LYS A 24 2.45 2.54 16.16
N LYS A 25 2.22 3.83 15.86
CA LYS A 25 0.89 4.32 15.48
C LYS A 25 0.76 4.69 14.00
N ASN A 26 1.81 4.61 13.18
CA ASN A 26 1.75 5.08 11.79
C ASN A 26 2.21 4.06 10.71
N ASP A 27 2.64 2.85 11.09
CA ASP A 27 3.09 1.85 10.09
C ASP A 27 1.92 1.29 9.25
N ALA A 28 0.72 1.20 9.82
CA ALA A 28 -0.45 0.61 9.15
C ALA A 28 -1.09 1.54 8.09
N GLU A 29 -1.14 2.86 8.35
CA GLU A 29 -1.67 3.82 7.37
C GLU A 29 -0.75 3.96 6.15
N ASN A 30 0.57 4.02 6.37
CA ASN A 30 1.53 4.01 5.27
C ASN A 30 1.45 2.70 4.47
N SER A 31 1.27 1.56 5.14
CA SER A 31 1.19 0.25 4.49
C SER A 31 0.03 0.12 3.48
N PHE A 32 -1.16 0.60 3.81
CA PHE A 32 -2.28 0.54 2.86
C PHE A 32 -2.10 1.50 1.67
N SER A 33 -1.63 2.73 1.94
CA SER A 33 -1.35 3.72 0.88
C SER A 33 -0.26 3.23 -0.08
N GLU A 34 0.81 2.65 0.46
CA GLU A 34 1.89 2.02 -0.31
C GLU A 34 1.39 0.82 -1.12
N MET A 35 0.57 -0.05 -0.52
CA MET A 35 -0.04 -1.18 -1.22
C MET A 35 -0.96 -0.72 -2.36
N LEU A 36 -1.79 0.30 -2.12
CA LEU A 36 -2.69 0.87 -3.13
C LEU A 36 -1.88 1.51 -4.26
N LYS A 37 -0.85 2.29 -3.94
CA LYS A 37 0.06 2.87 -4.92
C LYS A 37 0.74 1.79 -5.76
N GLY A 38 1.30 0.76 -5.12
CA GLY A 38 1.92 -0.36 -5.80
C GLY A 38 0.94 -1.14 -6.69
N SER A 39 -0.34 -1.22 -6.29
CA SER A 39 -1.39 -1.83 -7.11
C SER A 39 -1.70 -0.99 -8.35
N ILE A 40 -1.78 0.33 -8.21
CA ILE A 40 -1.97 1.27 -9.33
C ILE A 40 -0.79 1.19 -10.30
N ASP A 41 0.44 1.20 -9.77
CA ASP A 41 1.65 1.06 -10.59
C ASP A 41 1.66 -0.27 -11.33
N LYS A 42 1.18 -1.35 -10.70
CA LYS A 42 1.05 -2.66 -11.33
C LYS A 42 0.03 -2.67 -12.48
N VAL A 43 -1.13 -2.02 -12.33
CA VAL A 43 -2.10 -1.88 -13.44
C VAL A 43 -1.49 -1.09 -14.60
N ASN A 44 -0.75 -0.02 -14.31
CA ASN A 44 -0.06 0.76 -15.33
C ASN A 44 0.99 -0.07 -16.09
N THR A 45 1.76 -0.90 -15.37
CA THR A 45 2.70 -1.84 -15.99
C THR A 45 1.98 -2.85 -16.89
N LEU A 46 0.88 -3.44 -16.42
CA LEU A 46 0.08 -4.38 -17.22
C LEU A 46 -0.46 -3.74 -18.50
N GLN A 47 -0.92 -2.48 -18.43
CA GLN A 47 -1.38 -1.75 -19.61
C GLN A 47 -0.25 -1.54 -20.62
N LYS A 48 0.93 -1.11 -20.16
CA LYS A 48 2.11 -0.93 -21.03
C LYS A 48 2.56 -2.24 -21.66
N GLU A 49 2.55 -3.32 -20.89
CA GLU A 49 2.88 -4.66 -21.38
C GLU A 49 1.87 -5.11 -22.46
N SER A 50 0.57 -4.88 -22.25
CA SER A 50 -0.43 -5.21 -23.26
C SER A 50 -0.28 -4.38 -24.53
N ASP A 51 0.01 -3.09 -24.40
CA ASP A 51 0.19 -2.19 -25.53
C ASP A 51 1.42 -2.60 -26.36
N GLN A 52 2.52 -2.93 -25.68
CA GLN A 52 3.74 -3.42 -26.30
C GLN A 52 3.51 -4.76 -26.99
N ALA A 53 2.83 -5.70 -26.34
CA ALA A 53 2.52 -7.01 -26.92
C ALA A 53 1.65 -6.89 -28.18
N VAL A 54 0.68 -5.97 -28.19
CA VAL A 54 -0.10 -5.64 -29.40
C VAL A 54 0.79 -5.06 -30.49
N GLN A 55 1.72 -4.16 -30.14
CA GLN A 55 2.62 -3.54 -31.10
C GLN A 55 3.61 -4.56 -31.72
N ASP A 56 4.11 -5.49 -30.92
CA ASP A 56 5.02 -6.55 -31.36
C ASP A 56 4.31 -7.57 -32.27
N LEU A 57 3.04 -7.87 -31.99
CA LEU A 57 2.20 -8.67 -32.86
C LEU A 57 1.95 -7.99 -34.21
N LEU A 58 1.56 -6.72 -34.19
CA LEU A 58 1.27 -5.95 -35.42
C LEU A 58 2.53 -5.71 -36.27
N SER A 59 3.69 -5.61 -35.63
CA SER A 59 4.98 -5.48 -36.33
C SER A 59 5.56 -6.83 -36.80
N GLY A 60 4.90 -7.94 -36.50
CA GLY A 60 5.33 -9.29 -36.87
C GLY A 60 6.52 -9.82 -36.09
N LYS A 61 6.96 -9.11 -35.03
CA LYS A 61 8.03 -9.55 -34.12
C LYS A 61 7.59 -10.69 -33.22
N ASP A 62 6.32 -10.72 -32.86
CA ASP A 62 5.71 -11.79 -32.09
C ASP A 62 4.56 -12.41 -32.90
N GLN A 63 4.49 -13.74 -32.92
CA GLN A 63 3.47 -14.51 -33.64
C GLN A 63 2.45 -15.12 -32.67
N ASN A 64 2.64 -14.92 -31.36
CA ASN A 64 1.81 -15.55 -30.35
C ASN A 64 0.60 -14.68 -29.97
N LEU A 65 -0.40 -14.67 -30.86
CA LEU A 65 -1.68 -13.98 -30.65
C LEU A 65 -2.32 -14.34 -29.30
N HIS A 66 -2.19 -15.59 -28.84
CA HIS A 66 -2.76 -16.02 -27.55
C HIS A 66 -2.14 -15.29 -26.37
N GLN A 67 -0.81 -15.12 -26.38
CA GLN A 67 -0.11 -14.39 -25.31
C GLN A 67 -0.56 -12.93 -25.24
N VAL A 68 -0.72 -12.29 -26.40
CA VAL A 68 -1.18 -10.90 -26.51
C VAL A 68 -2.59 -10.75 -26.00
N MET A 69 -3.52 -11.64 -26.40
CA MET A 69 -4.89 -11.63 -25.91
C MET A 69 -4.94 -11.80 -24.38
N ILE A 70 -4.12 -12.68 -23.81
CA ILE A 70 -4.04 -12.86 -22.35
C ILE A 70 -3.52 -11.59 -21.67
N ALA A 71 -2.51 -10.93 -22.24
CA ALA A 71 -1.95 -9.70 -21.70
C ALA A 71 -3.01 -8.57 -21.70
N VAL A 72 -3.71 -8.39 -22.81
CA VAL A 72 -4.79 -7.41 -22.96
C VAL A 72 -5.94 -7.69 -21.97
N GLU A 73 -6.38 -8.95 -21.86
CA GLU A 73 -7.47 -9.31 -20.96
C GLU A 73 -7.08 -9.08 -19.49
N LYS A 74 -5.83 -9.42 -19.13
CA LYS A 74 -5.28 -9.17 -17.79
C LYS A 74 -5.24 -7.67 -17.47
N ALA A 75 -4.79 -6.84 -18.42
CA ALA A 75 -4.77 -5.39 -18.26
C ALA A 75 -6.20 -4.83 -18.06
N ASN A 76 -7.15 -5.23 -18.92
CA ASN A 76 -8.55 -4.81 -18.83
C ASN A 76 -9.21 -5.18 -17.51
N LEU A 77 -9.10 -6.44 -17.08
CA LEU A 77 -9.68 -6.90 -15.82
C LEU A 77 -9.08 -6.17 -14.62
N SER A 78 -7.76 -5.98 -14.62
CA SER A 78 -7.06 -5.27 -13.54
C SER A 78 -7.46 -3.80 -13.47
N PHE A 79 -7.64 -3.16 -14.62
CA PHE A 79 -8.13 -1.78 -14.70
C PHE A 79 -9.58 -1.64 -14.21
N GLN A 80 -10.47 -2.55 -14.60
CA GLN A 80 -11.85 -2.57 -14.11
C GLN A 80 -11.90 -2.71 -12.59
N LEU A 81 -11.09 -3.62 -12.02
CA LEU A 81 -10.96 -3.77 -10.58
C LEU A 81 -10.47 -2.49 -9.91
N MET A 82 -9.42 -1.85 -10.48
CA MET A 82 -8.91 -0.57 -9.97
C MET A 82 -9.98 0.53 -9.97
N MET A 83 -10.79 0.62 -11.02
CA MET A 83 -11.88 1.59 -11.09
C MET A 83 -12.93 1.37 -10.00
N GLN A 84 -13.25 0.11 -9.69
CA GLN A 84 -14.14 -0.21 -8.57
C GLN A 84 -13.56 0.22 -7.23
N VAL A 85 -12.27 -0.08 -7.00
CA VAL A 85 -11.56 0.35 -5.78
C VAL A 85 -11.51 1.87 -5.68
N LYS A 86 -11.14 2.56 -6.76
CA LYS A 86 -11.13 4.04 -6.85
C LYS A 86 -12.49 4.61 -6.45
N ASN A 87 -13.57 4.11 -7.05
CA ASN A 87 -14.93 4.59 -6.78
C ASN A 87 -15.32 4.35 -5.32
N LYS A 88 -14.94 3.21 -4.72
CA LYS A 88 -15.19 2.93 -3.31
C LYS A 88 -14.41 3.84 -2.37
N VAL A 89 -13.15 4.13 -2.68
CA VAL A 89 -12.31 5.04 -1.87
C VAL A 89 -12.86 6.47 -1.93
N VAL A 90 -13.20 6.96 -3.13
CA VAL A 90 -13.82 8.30 -3.29
C VAL A 90 -15.15 8.38 -2.55
N GLY A 91 -16.02 7.37 -2.70
CA GLY A 91 -17.30 7.34 -1.98
C GLY A 91 -17.15 7.26 -0.46
N ALA A 92 -16.16 6.53 0.06
CA ALA A 92 -15.86 6.48 1.49
C ALA A 92 -15.39 7.85 2.02
N TYR A 93 -14.58 8.57 1.23
CA TYR A 93 -14.17 9.93 1.57
C TYR A 93 -15.36 10.90 1.59
N GLU A 94 -16.23 10.86 0.58
CA GLU A 94 -17.47 11.67 0.52
C GLU A 94 -18.42 11.36 1.70
N GLU A 95 -18.56 10.09 2.10
CA GLU A 95 -19.37 9.66 3.24
C GLU A 95 -18.86 10.22 4.57
N MET A 96 -17.54 10.20 4.79
CA MET A 96 -16.91 10.77 5.98
C MET A 96 -17.20 12.26 6.12
N MET A 97 -17.11 13.01 5.02
CA MET A 97 -17.43 14.45 5.00
C MET A 97 -18.90 14.72 5.32
N ARG A 98 -19.82 13.87 4.85
CA ARG A 98 -21.27 14.04 5.08
C ARG A 98 -21.70 13.74 6.52
N THR A 99 -20.95 12.92 7.25
CA THR A 99 -21.28 12.52 8.63
C THR A 99 -20.75 13.51 9.67
N GLN A 100 -19.85 14.42 9.30
CA GLN A 100 -19.24 15.43 10.18
C GLN A 100 -19.91 16.80 10.17
N VAL A 101 -21.01 16.97 9.41
CA VAL A 101 -21.87 18.17 9.47
C VAL A 101 -23.07 17.98 10.40
#